data_AF-A0A519GGT8-F1
#
_entry.id   AF-A0A519GGT8-F1
#
_cell.length_a   1.000
_cell.length_b   1.000
_cell.length_c   1.000
_cell.angle_alpha   90.00
_cell.angle_beta   90.00
_cell.angle_gamma   90.00
#
_symmetry.space_group_name_H-M   'P 1'
#
loop_
_entity.id
_entity.type
_entity.pdbx_description
1 polymer ?
#
loop_
_entity_poly.entity_id
_entity_poly.type
_entity_poly.pdbx_seq_one_letter_code
_entity_poly.pdbx_strand_id
1 'polypeptide(L)'
;MVAHVLRLRFDLLLGALRGDARERARVIGSVLVLIGVVGVVAWSLLRLEDSSRDAASVVTIIGGAAVTAGFFLAPLIGGPDDPLDPRRFAVFGLSPAALSGATLVASVASAPVVALVVLGTCLVLLWTAHGASTALGAFALLLGIITSVLLGKIAYAVSSRVLRQRRSRELTGLFLVAVIVVAVPVVVFLTSLEWGSRVPSQLREVAAVLSATPIGAAWAIPWAVGEGKGGAAVTVAILTVGVLGALWFLL
;
A
#
# COMPACT_ATOMS: atom_id res chain seq x y z
N MET A 1 -17.52 -6.23 -19.00
CA MET A 1 -16.08 -5.91 -19.19
C MET A 1 -15.24 -6.18 -17.96
N VAL A 2 -15.58 -5.68 -16.76
CA VAL A 2 -14.80 -5.90 -15.51
C VAL A 2 -14.51 -7.38 -15.23
N ALA A 3 -15.51 -8.26 -15.35
CA ALA A 3 -15.34 -9.70 -15.16
C ALA A 3 -14.32 -10.33 -16.13
N HIS A 4 -14.23 -9.83 -17.37
CA HIS A 4 -13.25 -10.33 -18.35
C HIS A 4 -11.83 -9.86 -18.01
N VAL A 5 -11.68 -8.61 -17.55
CA VAL A 5 -10.38 -8.08 -17.09
C VAL A 5 -9.87 -8.84 -15.85
N LEU A 6 -10.77 -9.15 -14.91
CA LEU A 6 -10.45 -9.97 -13.75
C LEU A 6 -10.03 -11.39 -14.14
N ARG A 7 -10.73 -12.00 -15.10
CA ARG A 7 -10.37 -13.33 -15.62
C ARG A 7 -9.01 -13.32 -16.31
N LEU A 8 -8.74 -12.34 -17.17
CA LEU A 8 -7.42 -12.11 -17.78
C LEU A 8 -6.32 -11.94 -16.72
N ARG A 9 -6.58 -11.18 -15.65
CA ARG A 9 -5.62 -11.02 -14.55
C ARG A 9 -5.31 -12.35 -13.87
N PHE A 10 -6.34 -13.15 -13.62
CA PHE A 10 -6.19 -14.47 -13.02
C PHE A 10 -5.45 -15.46 -13.95
N ASP A 11 -5.78 -15.44 -15.23
CA ASP A 11 -5.12 -16.26 -16.25
C ASP A 11 -3.64 -15.87 -16.42
N LEU A 12 -3.28 -14.58 -16.29
CA LEU A 12 -1.87 -14.13 -16.26
C LEU A 12 -1.13 -14.62 -15.01
N LEU A 13 -1.77 -14.60 -13.83
CA LEU A 13 -1.20 -15.13 -12.59
C LEU A 13 -0.96 -16.65 -12.69
N LEU A 14 -1.92 -17.39 -13.26
CA LEU A 14 -1.78 -18.82 -13.53
C LEU A 14 -0.76 -19.11 -14.63
N GLY A 15 -0.69 -18.25 -15.64
CA GLY A 15 0.29 -18.33 -16.73
C GLY A 15 1.72 -18.23 -16.24
N ALA A 16 1.99 -17.37 -15.25
CA ALA A 16 3.30 -17.23 -14.61
C ALA A 16 3.78 -18.53 -13.92
N LEU A 17 2.86 -19.43 -13.53
CA LEU A 17 3.20 -20.74 -12.94
C LEU A 17 3.50 -21.80 -14.01
N ARG A 18 3.11 -21.58 -15.26
CA ARG A 18 3.31 -22.51 -16.38
C ARG A 18 4.65 -22.34 -17.10
N GLY A 19 5.45 -21.32 -16.73
CA GLY A 19 6.80 -21.12 -17.25
C GLY A 19 7.80 -22.20 -16.84
N ASP A 20 9.04 -22.04 -17.33
CA ASP A 20 10.17 -22.93 -17.06
C ASP A 20 10.42 -23.09 -15.55
N ALA A 21 11.05 -24.21 -15.16
CA ALA A 21 11.30 -24.53 -13.75
C ALA A 21 11.97 -23.39 -12.96
N ARG A 22 12.87 -22.63 -13.61
CA ARG A 22 13.56 -21.47 -13.02
C ARG A 22 12.63 -20.29 -12.79
N GLU A 23 11.69 -20.04 -13.69
CA GLU A 23 10.70 -18.96 -13.57
C GLU A 23 9.67 -19.31 -12.49
N ARG A 24 9.18 -20.56 -12.50
CA ARG A 24 8.30 -21.08 -11.45
C ARG A 24 8.94 -20.99 -10.06
N ALA A 25 10.20 -21.39 -9.92
CA ALA A 25 10.92 -21.28 -8.65
C ALA A 25 11.06 -19.83 -8.17
N ARG A 26 11.30 -18.87 -9.08
CA ARG A 26 11.33 -17.44 -8.74
C ARG A 26 9.96 -16.93 -8.28
N VAL A 27 8.89 -17.29 -8.98
CA VAL A 27 7.51 -16.90 -8.61
C VAL A 27 7.16 -17.47 -7.25
N ILE A 28 7.33 -18.78 -7.05
CA ILE A 28 7.06 -19.43 -5.76
C ILE A 28 7.92 -18.81 -4.65
N GLY A 29 9.22 -18.62 -4.88
CA GLY A 29 10.12 -17.98 -3.93
C GLY A 29 9.66 -16.57 -3.55
N SER A 30 9.25 -15.75 -4.52
CA SER A 30 8.75 -14.40 -4.26
C SER A 30 7.44 -14.39 -3.45
N VAL A 31 6.54 -15.33 -3.73
CA VAL A 31 5.28 -15.50 -2.98
C VAL A 31 5.56 -15.94 -1.55
N LEU A 32 6.46 -16.91 -1.34
CA LEU A 32 6.84 -17.38 -0.01
C LEU A 32 7.51 -16.27 0.81
N VAL A 33 8.41 -15.50 0.20
CA VAL A 33 9.03 -14.33 0.85
C VAL A 33 7.97 -13.30 1.23
N LEU A 34 7.02 -12.99 0.33
CA LEU A 34 5.92 -12.07 0.63
C LEU A 34 5.06 -12.59 1.80
N ILE A 35 4.69 -13.87 1.80
CA ILE A 35 3.92 -14.48 2.89
C ILE A 35 4.68 -14.40 4.21
N GLY A 36 5.97 -14.76 4.22
CA GLY A 36 6.81 -14.70 5.42
C GLY A 36 6.92 -13.28 5.97
N VAL A 37 7.17 -12.31 5.09
CA VAL A 37 7.21 -10.89 5.42
C VAL A 37 5.89 -10.41 6.02
N VAL A 38 4.77 -10.67 5.34
CA VAL A 38 3.43 -10.28 5.82
C VAL A 38 3.14 -10.94 7.16
N GLY A 39 3.51 -12.20 7.35
CA GLY A 39 3.37 -12.92 8.60
C GLY A 39 4.16 -12.27 9.75
N VAL A 40 5.43 -11.90 9.51
CA VAL A 40 6.26 -11.20 10.50
C VAL A 40 5.66 -9.85 10.86
N VAL A 41 5.27 -9.03 9.88
CA VAL A 41 4.68 -7.71 10.12
C VAL A 41 3.34 -7.83 10.83
N ALA A 42 2.47 -8.76 10.42
CA ALA A 42 1.19 -9.01 11.08
C ALA A 42 1.39 -9.41 12.54
N TRP A 43 2.33 -10.33 12.80
CA TRP A 43 2.69 -10.75 14.15
C TRP A 43 3.20 -9.58 15.01
N SER A 44 4.08 -8.75 14.45
CA SER A 44 4.56 -7.53 15.08
C SER A 44 3.42 -6.58 15.44
N LEU A 45 2.51 -6.29 14.51
CA LEU A 45 1.38 -5.40 14.74
C LEU A 45 0.46 -5.91 15.86
N LEU A 46 0.19 -7.20 15.91
CA LEU A 46 -0.63 -7.80 16.97
C LEU A 46 0.04 -7.71 18.35
N ARG A 47 1.37 -7.84 18.42
CA ARG A 47 2.12 -7.62 19.68
C ARG A 47 2.16 -6.17 20.13
N LEU A 48 1.85 -5.23 19.25
CA LEU A 48 1.82 -3.82 19.58
C LEU A 48 0.58 -3.45 20.43
N GLU A 49 -0.37 -4.37 20.59
CA GLU A 49 -1.52 -4.24 21.49
C GLU A 49 -1.09 -3.99 22.95
N ASP A 50 -0.02 -4.63 23.40
CA ASP A 50 0.51 -4.48 24.76
C ASP A 50 1.30 -3.18 24.97
N SER A 51 1.53 -2.41 23.91
CA SER A 51 2.34 -1.20 23.96
C SER A 51 1.51 0.04 24.30
N SER A 52 2.19 1.15 24.64
CA SER A 52 1.49 2.42 24.83
C SER A 52 0.83 2.90 23.53
N ARG A 53 -0.34 3.53 23.65
CA ARG A 53 -1.08 4.11 22.51
C ARG A 53 -0.23 5.07 21.64
N ASP A 54 0.69 5.78 22.27
CA ASP A 54 1.62 6.71 21.58
C ASP A 54 2.69 5.96 20.78
N ALA A 55 3.21 4.84 21.30
CA ALA A 55 4.12 3.98 20.54
C ALA A 55 3.40 3.35 19.33
N ALA A 56 2.18 2.85 19.54
CA ALA A 56 1.36 2.28 18.49
C ALA A 56 1.05 3.32 17.38
N SER A 57 0.76 4.58 17.73
CA SER A 57 0.51 5.63 16.74
C SER A 57 1.73 5.89 15.85
N VAL A 58 2.92 6.01 16.45
CA VAL A 58 4.16 6.28 15.70
C VAL A 58 4.48 5.15 14.73
N VAL A 59 4.44 3.90 15.20
CA VAL A 59 4.75 2.73 14.36
C VAL A 59 3.75 2.61 13.20
N THR A 60 2.45 2.77 13.48
CA THR A 60 1.41 2.58 12.46
C THR A 60 1.35 3.72 11.44
N ILE A 61 1.58 4.98 11.85
CA ILE A 61 1.61 6.13 10.94
C ILE A 61 2.85 6.07 10.04
N ILE A 62 4.03 5.85 10.62
CA ILE A 62 5.28 5.76 9.85
C ILE A 62 5.24 4.54 8.93
N GLY A 63 4.83 3.38 9.45
CA GLY A 63 4.73 2.15 8.68
C GLY A 63 3.73 2.27 7.53
N GLY A 64 2.53 2.80 7.81
CA GLY A 64 1.52 3.05 6.79
C GLY A 64 1.98 4.03 5.71
N ALA A 65 2.60 5.14 6.11
CA ALA A 65 3.15 6.12 5.17
C ALA A 65 4.27 5.53 4.30
N ALA A 66 5.14 4.69 4.88
CA ALA A 66 6.18 3.98 4.13
C ALA A 66 5.57 3.03 3.11
N VAL A 67 4.51 2.29 3.48
CA VAL A 67 3.77 1.42 2.55
C VAL A 67 3.15 2.23 1.43
N THR A 68 2.44 3.31 1.73
CA THR A 68 1.82 4.17 0.73
C THR A 68 2.85 4.79 -0.21
N ALA A 69 3.99 5.26 0.31
CA ALA A 69 5.11 5.72 -0.50
C ALA A 69 5.72 4.60 -1.37
N GLY A 70 5.79 3.38 -0.83
CA GLY A 70 6.22 2.19 -1.54
C GLY A 70 5.41 1.90 -2.80
N PHE A 71 4.09 2.01 -2.71
CA PHE A 71 3.21 1.85 -3.87
C PHE A 71 3.51 2.88 -4.98
N PHE A 72 3.86 4.11 -4.61
CA PHE A 72 4.25 5.16 -5.56
C PHE A 72 5.65 4.94 -6.15
N LEU A 73 6.62 4.55 -5.32
CA LEU A 73 8.03 4.45 -5.71
C LEU A 73 8.34 3.18 -6.50
N ALA A 74 7.65 2.06 -6.21
CA ALA A 74 7.91 0.78 -6.86
C ALA A 74 7.82 0.84 -8.40
N PRO A 75 6.77 1.42 -9.00
CA PRO A 75 6.69 1.57 -10.46
C PRO A 75 7.74 2.52 -11.05
N LEU A 76 8.23 3.51 -10.29
CA LEU A 76 9.19 4.50 -10.78
C LEU A 76 10.63 3.94 -10.85
N ILE A 77 10.97 2.99 -9.98
CA ILE A 77 12.37 2.52 -9.82
C ILE A 77 12.68 1.31 -10.72
N GLY A 78 11.66 0.66 -11.30
CA GLY A 78 11.85 -0.43 -12.26
C GLY A 78 10.76 -1.50 -12.26
N GLY A 79 9.54 -1.18 -11.82
CA GLY A 79 8.42 -2.13 -11.91
C GLY A 79 8.12 -2.54 -13.36
N PRO A 80 7.73 -3.80 -13.61
CA PRO A 80 7.28 -4.22 -14.93
C PRO A 80 6.05 -3.39 -15.35
N ASP A 81 5.93 -3.07 -16.64
CA ASP A 81 4.77 -2.33 -17.15
C ASP A 81 3.45 -2.97 -16.70
N ASP A 82 2.44 -2.16 -16.36
CA ASP A 82 1.11 -2.68 -16.04
C ASP A 82 0.53 -3.39 -17.29
N PRO A 83 0.35 -4.72 -17.27
CA PRO A 83 -0.18 -5.45 -18.42
C PRO A 83 -1.63 -5.07 -18.73
N LEU A 84 -2.32 -4.43 -17.78
CA LEU A 84 -3.69 -3.96 -17.90
C LEU A 84 -3.77 -2.43 -17.92
N ASP A 85 -2.78 -1.72 -18.47
CA ASP A 85 -2.86 -0.27 -18.65
C ASP A 85 -4.03 0.10 -19.60
N PRO A 86 -5.07 0.85 -19.15
CA PRO A 86 -6.19 1.32 -19.97
C PRO A 86 -5.74 1.93 -21.30
N ARG A 87 -4.61 2.62 -21.30
CA ARG A 87 -4.11 3.39 -22.44
C ARG A 87 -3.59 2.51 -23.56
N ARG A 88 -3.11 1.31 -23.23
CA ARG A 88 -2.73 0.31 -24.26
C ARG A 88 -3.95 -0.19 -25.02
N PHE A 89 -5.13 -0.11 -24.40
CA PHE A 89 -6.39 -0.51 -25.03
C PHE A 89 -7.10 0.62 -25.78
N ALA A 90 -6.55 1.85 -25.78
CA ALA A 90 -7.12 2.98 -26.52
C ALA A 90 -7.13 2.73 -28.05
N VAL A 91 -6.20 1.92 -28.56
CA VAL A 91 -6.15 1.52 -29.97
C VAL A 91 -7.38 0.69 -30.38
N PHE A 92 -8.06 0.04 -29.43
CA PHE A 92 -9.26 -0.75 -29.68
C PHE A 92 -10.57 0.06 -29.58
N GLY A 93 -10.51 1.39 -29.47
CA GLY A 93 -11.69 2.27 -29.47
C GLY A 93 -12.57 2.18 -28.22
N LEU A 94 -12.07 1.57 -27.14
CA LEU A 94 -12.77 1.44 -25.87
C LEU A 94 -12.75 2.75 -25.08
N SER A 95 -13.81 3.04 -24.32
CA SER A 95 -13.90 4.29 -23.55
C SER A 95 -12.83 4.32 -22.42
N PRO A 96 -11.94 5.34 -22.39
CA PRO A 96 -10.86 5.43 -21.42
C PRO A 96 -11.32 5.39 -19.96
N ALA A 97 -12.49 5.98 -19.67
CA ALA A 97 -13.07 6.00 -18.32
C ALA A 97 -13.52 4.61 -17.86
N ALA A 98 -14.14 3.82 -18.73
CA ALA A 98 -14.61 2.47 -18.38
C ALA A 98 -13.43 1.50 -18.18
N LEU A 99 -12.38 1.64 -18.99
CA LEU A 99 -11.14 0.87 -18.81
C LEU A 99 -10.38 1.28 -17.55
N SER A 100 -10.31 2.58 -17.24
CA SER A 100 -9.68 3.09 -16.02
C SER A 100 -10.39 2.57 -14.76
N GLY A 101 -11.72 2.48 -14.78
CA GLY A 101 -12.49 1.85 -13.72
C GLY A 101 -12.27 0.33 -13.64
N ALA A 102 -12.33 -0.37 -14.76
CA ALA A 102 -12.17 -1.83 -14.80
C ALA A 102 -10.78 -2.29 -14.32
N THR A 103 -9.74 -1.54 -14.67
CA THR A 103 -8.36 -1.86 -14.29
C THR A 103 -8.10 -1.51 -12.84
N LEU A 104 -8.70 -0.44 -12.30
CA LEU A 104 -8.65 -0.11 -10.88
C LEU A 104 -9.30 -1.23 -10.05
N VAL A 105 -10.48 -1.71 -10.45
CA VAL A 105 -11.13 -2.87 -9.82
C VAL A 105 -10.25 -4.12 -9.90
N ALA A 106 -9.64 -4.38 -11.06
CA ALA A 106 -8.73 -5.52 -11.23
C ALA A 106 -7.43 -5.41 -10.41
N SER A 107 -7.04 -4.20 -10.03
CA SER A 107 -5.83 -3.95 -9.21
C SER A 107 -6.00 -4.39 -7.77
N VAL A 108 -7.24 -4.42 -7.29
CA VAL A 108 -7.58 -4.93 -5.96
C VAL A 108 -7.19 -6.41 -5.84
N ALA A 109 -7.30 -7.17 -6.93
CA ALA A 109 -6.85 -8.55 -7.03
C ALA A 109 -5.34 -8.63 -7.37
N SER A 110 -4.50 -8.00 -6.57
CA SER A 110 -3.04 -8.09 -6.69
C SER A 110 -2.41 -8.50 -5.36
N ALA A 111 -1.33 -9.29 -5.42
CA ALA A 111 -0.58 -9.73 -4.24
C ALA A 111 -0.24 -8.60 -3.24
N PRO A 112 0.26 -7.41 -3.66
CA PRO A 112 0.53 -6.33 -2.72
C PRO A 112 -0.73 -5.72 -2.08
N VAL A 113 -1.87 -5.69 -2.79
CA VAL A 113 -3.13 -5.19 -2.20
C VAL A 113 -3.72 -6.22 -1.24
N VAL A 114 -3.63 -7.51 -1.54
CA VAL A 114 -4.03 -8.57 -0.60
C VAL A 114 -3.18 -8.50 0.67
N ALA A 115 -1.86 -8.35 0.55
CA ALA A 115 -0.97 -8.13 1.70
C ALA A 115 -1.39 -6.89 2.51
N LEU A 116 -1.69 -5.77 1.83
CA LEU A 116 -2.14 -4.54 2.47
C LEU A 116 -3.48 -4.72 3.22
N VAL A 117 -4.42 -5.49 2.65
CA VAL A 117 -5.70 -5.82 3.31
C VAL A 117 -5.47 -6.66 4.57
N VAL A 118 -4.58 -7.66 4.51
CA VAL A 118 -4.24 -8.50 5.68
C VAL A 118 -3.62 -7.65 6.78
N LEU A 119 -2.57 -6.89 6.47
CA LEU A 119 -1.91 -6.01 7.44
C LEU A 119 -2.85 -4.93 7.97
N GLY A 120 -3.66 -4.37 7.08
CA GLY A 120 -4.70 -3.41 7.43
C GLY A 120 -5.73 -3.96 8.40
N THR A 121 -6.13 -5.21 8.23
CA THR A 121 -7.03 -5.88 9.17
C THR A 121 -6.37 -6.03 10.55
N CYS A 122 -5.08 -6.37 10.60
CA CYS A 122 -4.33 -6.36 11.86
C CYS A 122 -4.28 -4.96 12.50
N LEU A 123 -4.14 -3.89 11.71
CA LEU A 123 -4.21 -2.51 12.21
C LEU A 123 -5.59 -2.17 12.78
N VAL A 124 -6.67 -2.60 12.14
CA VAL A 124 -8.03 -2.41 12.67
C VAL A 124 -8.16 -3.11 14.03
N LEU A 125 -7.71 -4.36 14.13
CA LEU A 125 -7.73 -5.12 15.39
C LEU A 125 -6.90 -4.43 16.49
N LEU A 126 -5.68 -4.02 16.15
CA LEU A 126 -4.79 -3.27 17.06
C LEU A 126 -5.46 -2.01 17.60
N TRP A 127 -6.07 -1.20 16.73
CA TRP A 127 -6.73 0.04 17.15
C TRP A 127 -8.03 -0.21 17.92
N THR A 128 -8.75 -1.29 17.62
CA THR A 128 -9.92 -1.67 18.42
C THR A 128 -9.54 -2.08 19.84
N ALA A 129 -8.41 -2.76 20.03
CA ALA A 129 -7.89 -3.05 21.35
C ALA A 129 -7.49 -1.78 22.11
N HIS A 130 -7.00 -0.75 21.40
CA HIS A 130 -6.74 0.59 21.94
C HIS A 130 -7.98 1.50 22.06
N GLY A 131 -9.20 0.92 21.98
CA GLY A 131 -10.47 1.61 22.22
C GLY A 131 -11.03 2.40 21.03
N ALA A 132 -10.46 2.28 19.82
CA ALA A 132 -11.06 2.88 18.62
C ALA A 132 -12.25 2.04 18.12
N SER A 133 -13.22 2.69 17.47
CA SER A 133 -14.32 1.97 16.82
C SER A 133 -13.80 1.14 15.63
N THR A 134 -14.25 -0.12 15.51
CA THR A 134 -13.95 -1.00 14.37
C THR A 134 -14.37 -0.36 13.04
N ALA A 135 -15.50 0.34 13.02
CA ALA A 135 -15.99 1.03 11.83
C ALA A 135 -15.04 2.16 11.40
N LEU A 136 -14.50 2.90 12.37
CA LEU A 136 -13.52 3.95 12.10
C LEU A 136 -12.20 3.37 11.57
N GLY A 137 -11.71 2.28 12.17
CA GLY A 137 -10.53 1.57 11.69
C GLY A 137 -10.72 1.06 10.26
N ALA A 138 -11.86 0.45 9.96
CA ALA A 138 -12.18 -0.03 8.61
C ALA A 138 -12.27 1.11 7.59
N PHE A 139 -12.83 2.25 7.99
CA PHE A 139 -12.89 3.45 7.15
C PHE A 139 -11.49 4.01 6.85
N ALA A 140 -10.63 4.11 7.87
CA ALA A 140 -9.24 4.53 7.73
C ALA A 140 -8.45 3.59 6.80
N LEU A 141 -8.64 2.27 6.98
CA LEU A 141 -8.04 1.25 6.12
C LEU A 141 -8.48 1.41 4.66
N LEU A 142 -9.77 1.60 4.41
CA LEU A 142 -10.29 1.77 3.05
C LEU A 142 -9.63 2.98 2.36
N LEU A 143 -9.53 4.11 3.05
CA LEU A 143 -8.86 5.31 2.52
C LEU A 143 -7.37 5.06 2.25
N GLY A 144 -6.67 4.35 3.15
CA GLY A 144 -5.26 3.98 2.98
C GLY A 144 -5.02 3.07 1.79
N ILE A 145 -5.88 2.07 1.57
CA ILE A 145 -5.82 1.17 0.40
C ILE A 145 -6.05 1.95 -0.88
N ILE A 146 -7.13 2.75 -0.95
CA ILE A 146 -7.47 3.51 -2.16
C ILE A 146 -6.34 4.47 -2.52
N THR A 147 -5.80 5.20 -1.53
CA THR A 147 -4.68 6.13 -1.73
C THR A 147 -3.45 5.41 -2.28
N SER A 148 -3.09 4.26 -1.69
CA SER A 148 -1.92 3.47 -2.11
C SER A 148 -2.09 2.93 -3.53
N VAL A 149 -3.26 2.38 -3.87
CA VAL A 149 -3.54 1.86 -5.22
C VAL A 149 -3.53 2.97 -6.27
N LEU A 150 -4.16 4.12 -5.99
CA LEU A 150 -4.19 5.26 -6.92
C LEU A 150 -2.79 5.81 -7.16
N LEU A 151 -1.98 5.98 -6.11
CA LEU A 151 -0.60 6.42 -6.25
C LEU A 151 0.23 5.47 -7.11
N GLY A 152 0.11 4.15 -6.89
CA GLY A 152 0.79 3.17 -7.73
C GLY A 152 0.37 3.24 -9.19
N LYS A 153 -0.93 3.44 -9.46
CA LYS A 153 -1.46 3.60 -10.82
C LYS A 153 -0.96 4.87 -11.51
N ILE A 154 -0.97 5.99 -10.80
CA ILE A 154 -0.42 7.25 -11.30
C ILE A 154 1.08 7.10 -11.58
N ALA A 155 1.82 6.42 -10.69
CA ALA A 155 3.24 6.15 -10.90
C ALA A 155 3.50 5.30 -12.14
N TYR A 156 2.73 4.22 -12.38
CA TYR A 156 2.81 3.45 -13.62
C TYR A 156 2.53 4.32 -14.86
N ALA A 157 1.49 5.15 -14.78
CA ALA A 157 1.10 6.07 -15.84
C ALA A 157 2.17 7.12 -16.16
N VAL A 158 2.97 7.55 -15.17
CA VAL A 158 4.09 8.49 -15.35
C VAL A 158 5.31 7.74 -15.86
N SER A 159 5.65 6.59 -15.28
CA SER A 159 6.77 5.74 -15.71
C SER A 159 6.67 5.37 -17.19
N SER A 160 5.49 4.97 -17.66
CA SER A 160 5.30 4.56 -19.06
C SER A 160 5.49 5.71 -20.06
N ARG A 161 5.30 6.96 -19.63
CA ARG A 161 5.51 8.17 -20.46
C ARG A 161 6.96 8.64 -20.45
N VAL A 162 7.64 8.58 -19.29
CA VAL A 162 8.96 9.20 -19.09
C VAL A 162 10.12 8.21 -19.23
N LEU A 163 9.94 6.95 -18.82
CA LEU A 163 11.02 5.95 -18.70
C LEU A 163 11.05 4.94 -19.87
N ARG A 164 10.62 5.34 -21.06
CA ARG A 164 10.48 4.51 -22.28
C ARG A 164 11.76 3.79 -22.77
N GLN A 165 12.90 3.92 -22.07
CA GLN A 165 14.24 3.61 -22.60
C GLN A 165 15.17 2.72 -21.77
N ARG A 166 14.78 2.09 -20.64
CA ARG A 166 15.70 1.16 -19.93
C ARG A 166 15.02 -0.14 -19.48
N ARG A 167 14.90 -1.07 -20.44
CA ARG A 167 14.36 -2.44 -20.39
C ARG A 167 15.05 -3.41 -19.40
N SER A 168 16.00 -2.97 -18.57
CA SER A 168 16.85 -3.88 -17.77
C SER A 168 16.77 -3.60 -16.27
N ARG A 169 15.56 -3.42 -15.73
CA ARG A 169 15.37 -3.22 -14.28
C ARG A 169 14.23 -4.05 -13.68
N GLU A 170 13.87 -5.15 -14.32
CA GLU A 170 12.61 -5.86 -14.08
C GLU A 170 12.39 -6.41 -12.66
N LEU A 171 13.39 -6.50 -11.78
CA LEU A 171 13.20 -7.15 -10.47
C LEU A 171 13.94 -6.47 -9.31
N THR A 172 15.11 -5.88 -9.52
CA THR A 172 15.93 -5.32 -8.43
C THR A 172 15.31 -4.07 -7.80
N GLY A 173 14.66 -3.21 -8.60
CA GLY A 173 14.01 -1.99 -8.10
C GLY A 173 12.76 -2.29 -7.26
N LEU A 174 11.95 -3.24 -7.72
CA LEU A 174 10.75 -3.69 -7.02
C LEU A 174 11.10 -4.43 -5.72
N PHE A 175 12.12 -5.28 -5.73
CA PHE A 175 12.61 -5.97 -4.54
C PHE A 175 13.19 -4.98 -3.51
N LEU A 176 13.97 -3.99 -3.93
CA LEU A 176 14.54 -2.99 -3.03
C LEU A 176 13.46 -2.12 -2.38
N VAL A 177 12.44 -1.69 -3.14
CA VAL A 177 11.31 -0.94 -2.60
C VAL A 177 10.49 -1.81 -1.65
N ALA A 178 10.19 -3.05 -2.02
CA ALA A 178 9.49 -3.99 -1.14
C ALA A 178 10.26 -4.22 0.16
N VAL A 179 11.59 -4.37 0.09
CA VAL A 179 12.47 -4.47 1.26
C VAL A 179 12.40 -3.21 2.09
N ILE A 180 12.49 -2.00 1.53
CA ILE A 180 12.44 -0.75 2.31
C ILE A 180 11.07 -0.58 2.98
N VAL A 181 10.00 -0.80 2.23
CA VAL A 181 8.60 -0.68 2.70
C VAL A 181 8.30 -1.61 3.87
N VAL A 182 8.98 -2.75 3.93
CA VAL A 182 8.80 -3.77 4.96
C VAL A 182 9.81 -3.59 6.09
N ALA A 183 11.08 -3.38 5.75
CA ALA A 183 12.17 -3.25 6.68
C ALA A 183 12.01 -2.01 7.55
N VAL A 184 11.48 -0.90 7.01
CA VAL A 184 11.24 0.32 7.81
C VAL A 184 10.24 0.06 8.94
N PRO A 185 9.00 -0.42 8.69
CA PRO A 185 8.07 -0.77 9.78
C PRO A 185 8.64 -1.83 10.73
N VAL A 186 9.34 -2.85 10.23
CA VAL A 186 9.91 -3.92 11.06
C VAL A 186 11.02 -3.39 11.96
N VAL A 187 11.93 -2.56 11.44
CA VAL A 187 13.01 -1.94 12.22
C VAL A 187 12.44 -0.96 13.23
N VAL A 188 11.46 -0.14 12.83
CA VAL A 188 10.75 0.78 13.74
C VAL A 188 10.02 0.00 14.85
N PHE A 189 9.41 -1.15 14.52
CA PHE A 189 8.77 -2.02 15.50
C PHE A 189 9.78 -2.67 16.46
N LEU A 190 10.87 -3.25 15.93
CA LEU A 190 11.89 -3.90 16.76
C LEU A 190 12.56 -2.90 17.69
N THR A 191 12.84 -1.69 17.19
CA THR A 191 13.32 -0.60 18.04
C THR A 191 12.27 -0.14 19.03
N SER A 192 10.97 -0.19 18.69
CA SER A 192 9.90 0.16 19.64
C SER A 192 9.77 -0.78 20.83
N LEU A 193 10.18 -2.04 20.69
CA LEU A 193 10.19 -2.99 21.81
C LEU A 193 11.19 -2.57 22.91
N GLU A 194 12.21 -1.78 22.57
CA GLU A 194 13.21 -1.28 23.52
C GLU A 194 12.81 0.07 24.16
N TRP A 195 11.76 0.73 23.65
CA TRP A 195 11.36 2.07 24.13
C TRP A 195 10.71 2.05 25.52
N GLY A 196 10.29 0.88 26.02
CA GLY A 196 9.47 0.78 27.22
C GLY A 196 8.23 1.68 27.08
N SER A 197 8.12 2.71 27.92
CA SER A 197 7.03 3.70 27.89
C SER A 197 7.42 5.06 27.28
N ARG A 198 8.63 5.24 26.71
CA ARG A 198 9.09 6.53 26.16
C ARG A 198 9.48 6.42 24.69
N VAL A 199 8.58 6.86 23.82
CA VAL A 199 8.85 7.03 22.39
C VAL A 199 9.87 8.15 22.16
N PRO A 200 10.91 7.94 21.31
CA PRO A 200 11.84 9.00 20.92
C PRO A 200 11.12 10.22 20.34
N SER A 201 11.51 11.42 20.76
CA SER A 201 10.84 12.67 20.35
C SER A 201 10.89 12.90 18.84
N GLN A 202 12.00 12.52 18.20
CA GLN A 202 12.18 12.64 16.76
C GLN A 202 11.17 11.80 15.97
N LEU A 203 10.88 10.58 16.44
CA LEU A 203 9.92 9.70 15.77
C LEU A 203 8.49 10.19 15.96
N ARG A 204 8.19 10.77 17.14
CA ARG A 204 6.89 11.42 17.39
C ARG A 204 6.69 12.63 16.46
N GLU A 205 7.72 13.45 16.27
CA GLU A 205 7.68 14.58 15.33
C GLU A 205 7.48 14.11 13.89
N VAL A 206 8.20 13.08 13.45
CA VAL A 206 8.04 12.49 12.11
C VAL A 206 6.61 11.96 11.91
N ALA A 207 6.08 11.23 12.88
CA ALA A 207 4.70 10.74 12.81
C ALA A 207 3.68 11.89 12.77
N ALA A 208 3.91 12.95 13.55
CA ALA A 208 3.06 14.15 13.53
C ALA A 208 3.07 14.83 12.16
N VAL A 209 4.24 15.01 11.54
CA VAL A 209 4.34 15.57 10.18
C VAL A 209 3.63 14.66 9.18
N LEU A 210 3.92 13.36 9.20
CA LEU A 210 3.34 12.38 8.27
C LEU A 210 1.81 12.29 8.41
N SER A 211 1.27 12.44 9.62
CA SER A 211 -0.18 12.43 9.86
C SER A 211 -0.93 13.54 9.12
N ALA A 212 -0.25 14.64 8.77
CA ALA A 212 -0.81 15.74 7.99
C ALA A 212 -0.56 15.60 6.48
N THR A 213 0.16 14.56 6.04
CA THR A 213 0.50 14.35 4.62
C THR A 213 -0.49 13.43 3.92
N PRO A 214 -0.63 13.52 2.58
CA PRO A 214 -1.44 12.60 1.79
C PRO A 214 -1.09 11.11 1.98
N ILE A 215 0.17 10.80 2.28
CA ILE A 215 0.65 9.41 2.43
C ILE A 215 0.39 8.83 3.83
N GLY A 216 0.30 9.67 4.86
CA GLY A 216 0.19 9.24 6.25
C GLY A 216 -1.18 9.51 6.89
N ALA A 217 -1.98 10.43 6.35
CA ALA A 217 -3.21 10.90 6.97
C ALA A 217 -4.23 9.80 7.23
N ALA A 218 -4.43 8.87 6.29
CA ALA A 218 -5.38 7.77 6.47
C ALA A 218 -5.02 6.88 7.67
N TRP A 219 -3.73 6.60 7.86
CA TRP A 219 -3.21 5.73 8.93
C TRP A 219 -3.28 6.40 10.30
N ALA A 220 -3.32 7.73 10.35
CA ALA A 220 -3.43 8.50 11.59
C ALA A 220 -4.86 8.64 12.13
N ILE A 221 -5.90 8.36 11.31
CA ILE A 221 -7.31 8.57 11.67
C ILE A 221 -7.72 7.88 12.99
N PRO A 222 -7.45 6.57 13.22
CA PRO A 222 -7.93 5.88 14.41
C PRO A 222 -7.34 6.48 15.70
N TRP A 223 -6.07 6.90 15.65
CA TRP A 223 -5.41 7.61 16.74
C TRP A 223 -5.97 9.02 16.93
N ALA A 224 -6.01 9.82 15.86
CA ALA A 224 -6.35 11.23 15.92
C ALA A 224 -7.79 11.49 16.39
N VAL A 225 -8.74 10.63 16.04
CA VAL A 225 -10.12 10.71 16.56
C VAL A 225 -10.14 10.44 18.06
N GLY A 226 -9.37 9.47 18.53
CA GLY A 226 -9.21 9.17 19.95
C GLY A 226 -8.58 10.31 20.78
N GLU A 227 -7.86 11.22 20.12
CA GLU A 227 -7.26 12.43 20.70
C GLU A 227 -8.11 13.70 20.48
N GLY A 228 -9.32 13.57 19.91
CA GLY A 228 -10.21 14.70 19.59
C GLY A 228 -9.74 15.58 18.41
N LYS A 229 -8.73 15.15 17.66
CA LYS A 229 -8.10 15.88 16.52
C LYS A 229 -8.33 15.20 15.17
N GLY A 230 -9.28 14.26 15.10
CA GLY A 230 -9.50 13.42 13.92
C GLY A 230 -9.95 14.15 12.65
N GLY A 231 -10.58 15.33 12.80
CA GLY A 231 -11.12 16.10 11.67
C GLY A 231 -10.07 16.38 10.59
N ALA A 232 -8.89 16.87 10.97
CA ALA A 232 -7.83 17.20 10.03
C ALA A 232 -7.34 15.96 9.24
N ALA A 233 -7.06 14.85 9.91
CA ALA A 233 -6.60 13.62 9.27
C ALA A 233 -7.65 13.05 8.31
N VAL A 234 -8.93 13.05 8.70
CA VAL A 234 -10.04 12.60 7.86
C VAL A 234 -10.18 13.49 6.62
N THR A 235 -10.14 14.82 6.80
CA THR A 235 -10.23 15.77 5.67
C THR A 235 -9.08 15.57 4.69
N VAL A 236 -7.83 15.49 5.16
CA VAL A 236 -6.67 15.27 4.28
C VAL A 236 -6.79 13.94 3.54
N ALA A 237 -7.18 12.87 4.21
CA ALA A 237 -7.32 11.55 3.58
C ALA A 237 -8.42 11.53 2.49
N ILE A 238 -9.59 12.11 2.76
CA ILE A 238 -10.69 12.20 1.79
C ILE A 238 -10.30 13.06 0.59
N LEU A 239 -9.72 14.26 0.84
CA LEU A 239 -9.27 15.14 -0.23
C LEU A 239 -8.19 14.47 -1.08
N THR A 240 -7.27 13.75 -0.45
CA THR A 240 -6.23 12.98 -1.16
C THR A 240 -6.84 11.97 -2.11
N VAL A 241 -7.79 11.15 -1.64
CA VAL A 241 -8.50 10.18 -2.49
C VAL A 241 -9.25 10.88 -3.64
N GLY A 242 -9.92 11.99 -3.35
CA GLY A 242 -10.64 12.77 -4.37
C GLY A 242 -9.73 13.32 -5.46
N VAL A 243 -8.61 13.95 -5.06
CA VAL A 243 -7.63 14.55 -5.98
C VAL A 243 -6.92 13.47 -6.81
N LEU A 244 -6.46 12.39 -6.17
CA LEU A 244 -5.79 11.29 -6.87
C LEU A 244 -6.76 10.55 -7.80
N GLY A 245 -8.01 10.39 -7.38
CA GLY A 245 -9.07 9.81 -8.22
C GLY A 245 -9.33 10.66 -9.45
N ALA A 246 -9.52 11.97 -9.28
CA ALA A 246 -9.68 12.90 -10.40
C ALA A 246 -8.46 12.87 -11.33
N LEU A 247 -7.25 12.89 -10.79
CA LEU A 247 -6.02 12.82 -11.57
C LEU A 247 -5.93 11.51 -12.38
N TRP A 248 -6.29 10.36 -11.79
CA TRP A 248 -6.30 9.08 -12.50
C TRP A 248 -7.26 9.07 -13.70
N PHE A 249 -8.47 9.64 -13.54
CA PHE A 249 -9.44 9.71 -14.65
C PHE A 249 -9.07 10.75 -15.71
N LEU A 250 -8.27 11.75 -15.36
CA LEU A 250 -7.77 12.76 -16.30
C LEU A 250 -6.56 12.28 -17.12
N LEU A 251 -5.73 11.40 -16.57
CA LEU A 251 -4.47 10.96 -17.18
C LEU A 251 -4.65 9.83 -18.19
#